data_AF-A0A0G2FY50-F1
#
_entry.id   AF-A0A0G2FY50-F1
#
_cell.length_a   1.000
_cell.length_b   1.000
_cell.length_c   1.000
_cell.angle_alpha   90.00
_cell.angle_beta   90.00
_cell.angle_gamma   90.00
#
_symmetry.space_group_name_H-M   'P 1'
#
loop_
_entity.id
_entity.type
_entity.pdbx_description
1 polymer ?
#
loop_
_entity_poly.entity_id
_entity_poly.type
_entity_poly.pdbx_seq_one_letter_code
_entity_poly.pdbx_strand_id
1 'polypeptide(L)'
;MHQLALGATFLALQSIQQHPTRGLVTVALGAPMTMRTEVGTEDMLGMFLDRLVVPLTWEFGQHSSAGGDSTPGGSGSLGEFFEMVGDRSRAALSHFVPHRVLRSILRESPQDLAADRAEPSLAWPLFQVMVSFHTAVETAGGRLRLDGVETVEREDARPQCAKFPVMVEFTDKGDQGLKVELECADELLDEGRADRLENALALVLELLGGGASIEGIMRVITGTTVNQGDRLPTPQSERDSLDYKQETKGSAGCMSHDCRSLVIKEAVAECLDRPMESSNGAETFWELGANSMDALVLQKLCEKKGVDLDLRAIFETPDMTEW
;
A
#
# COMPACT_ATOMS: atom_id res chain seq x y z
N MET A 1 0.88 11.65 -17.34
CA MET A 1 1.53 11.98 -16.05
C MET A 1 1.39 10.90 -15.00
N HIS A 2 0.20 10.31 -14.77
CA HIS A 2 0.08 9.18 -13.82
C HIS A 2 1.00 7.97 -14.14
N GLN A 3 1.17 7.63 -15.42
CA GLN A 3 2.12 6.59 -15.85
C GLN A 3 3.59 6.95 -15.54
N LEU A 4 3.94 8.24 -15.58
CA LEU A 4 5.28 8.71 -15.16
C LEU A 4 5.47 8.47 -13.66
N ALA A 5 4.48 8.81 -12.84
CA ALA A 5 4.50 8.56 -11.40
C ALA A 5 4.66 7.06 -11.08
N LEU A 6 3.85 6.20 -11.71
CA LEU A 6 3.94 4.75 -11.54
C LEU A 6 5.33 4.21 -11.95
N GLY A 7 5.83 4.62 -13.11
CA GLY A 7 7.14 4.20 -13.62
C GLY A 7 8.31 4.70 -12.76
N ALA A 8 8.27 5.96 -12.34
CA ALA A 8 9.30 6.56 -11.49
C ALA A 8 9.35 5.88 -10.11
N THR A 9 8.19 5.66 -9.48
CA THR A 9 8.11 4.90 -8.22
C THR A 9 8.61 3.48 -8.38
N PHE A 10 8.23 2.77 -9.45
CA PHE A 10 8.71 1.40 -9.73
C PHE A 10 10.23 1.32 -9.80
N LEU A 11 10.87 2.27 -10.51
CA LEU A 11 12.33 2.35 -10.61
C LEU A 11 12.97 2.74 -9.27
N ALA A 12 12.42 3.73 -8.56
CA ALA A 12 12.96 4.18 -7.28
C ALA A 12 12.94 3.07 -6.21
N LEU A 13 11.90 2.23 -6.20
CA LEU A 13 11.81 1.08 -5.29
C LEU A 13 12.97 0.09 -5.44
N GLN A 14 13.63 0.06 -6.60
CA GLN A 14 14.80 -0.79 -6.80
C GLN A 14 16.01 -0.38 -5.94
N SER A 15 16.03 0.85 -5.41
CA SER A 15 17.07 1.31 -4.48
C SER A 15 16.98 0.67 -3.08
N ILE A 16 15.80 0.16 -2.71
CA ILE A 16 15.54 -0.46 -1.40
C ILE A 16 15.18 -1.94 -1.50
N GLN A 17 14.89 -2.44 -2.70
CA GLN A 17 14.67 -3.87 -2.94
C GLN A 17 16.01 -4.58 -3.10
N GLN A 18 16.15 -5.73 -2.43
CA GLN A 18 17.38 -6.53 -2.45
C GLN A 18 17.49 -7.49 -3.65
N HIS A 19 16.63 -7.34 -4.65
CA HIS A 19 16.65 -8.24 -5.80
C HIS A 19 17.94 -8.04 -6.61
N PRO A 20 18.47 -9.12 -7.21
CA PRO A 20 19.61 -8.99 -8.10
C PRO A 20 19.30 -7.93 -9.16
N THR A 21 20.30 -7.12 -9.50
CA THR A 21 20.25 -6.06 -10.53
C THR A 21 19.96 -6.58 -11.95
N ARG A 22 19.57 -7.86 -12.06
CA ARG A 22 19.26 -8.61 -13.28
C ARG A 22 18.13 -9.60 -12.99
N GLY A 23 17.24 -9.73 -13.96
CA GLY A 23 16.12 -10.66 -13.93
C GLY A 23 14.76 -9.95 -13.99
N LEU A 24 13.72 -10.77 -14.01
CA LEU A 24 12.33 -10.32 -14.04
C LEU A 24 11.89 -9.84 -12.66
N VAL A 25 11.51 -8.57 -12.56
CA VAL A 25 10.98 -7.95 -11.35
C VAL A 25 9.51 -7.66 -11.56
N THR A 26 8.68 -8.02 -10.60
CA THR A 26 7.25 -7.67 -10.58
C THR A 26 6.90 -6.98 -9.28
N VAL A 27 6.26 -5.81 -9.38
CA VAL A 27 5.80 -5.02 -8.23
C VAL A 27 4.34 -4.65 -8.46
N ALA A 28 3.49 -4.91 -7.47
CA ALA A 28 2.12 -4.42 -7.44
C ALA A 28 2.10 -3.03 -6.78
N LEU A 29 1.66 -2.01 -7.52
CA LEU A 29 1.43 -0.67 -7.02
C LEU A 29 -0.07 -0.44 -6.83
N GLY A 30 -0.44 0.22 -5.74
CA GLY A 30 -1.78 0.77 -5.57
C GLY A 30 -1.91 2.11 -6.28
N ALA A 31 -3.08 2.39 -6.83
CA ALA A 31 -3.49 3.73 -7.26
C ALA A 31 -4.92 4.02 -6.79
N PRO A 32 -5.25 5.26 -6.38
CA PRO A 32 -6.62 5.62 -6.05
C PRO A 32 -7.48 5.62 -7.32
N MET A 33 -8.63 4.95 -7.27
CA MET A 33 -9.63 4.94 -8.32
C MET A 33 -10.92 5.57 -7.81
N THR A 34 -11.40 6.61 -8.49
CA THR A 34 -12.68 7.22 -8.16
C THR A 34 -13.80 6.41 -8.79
N MET A 35 -14.64 5.79 -7.96
CA MET A 35 -15.81 5.00 -8.38
C MET A 35 -17.01 5.89 -8.75
N ARG A 36 -16.75 7.00 -9.44
CA ARG A 36 -17.78 7.91 -9.97
C ARG A 36 -18.11 7.53 -11.42
N THR A 37 -18.38 6.25 -11.64
CA THR A 37 -18.63 5.69 -12.99
C THR A 37 -20.08 5.85 -13.44
N GLU A 38 -20.99 6.17 -12.52
CA GLU A 38 -22.41 6.38 -12.80
C GLU A 38 -22.74 7.86 -12.95
N VAL A 39 -23.59 8.18 -13.92
CA VAL A 39 -24.07 9.55 -14.16
C VAL A 39 -24.79 10.06 -12.91
N GLY A 40 -24.47 11.29 -12.51
CA GLY A 40 -25.02 11.94 -11.32
C GLY A 40 -24.17 11.72 -10.06
N THR A 41 -23.14 10.86 -10.12
CA THR A 41 -22.20 10.69 -9.01
C THR A 41 -21.05 11.67 -9.03
N GLU A 42 -20.95 12.57 -10.02
CA GLU A 42 -19.79 13.46 -10.20
C GLU A 42 -19.66 14.48 -9.05
N ASP A 43 -20.79 15.07 -8.63
CA ASP A 43 -20.85 16.12 -7.60
C ASP A 43 -21.31 15.61 -6.22
N MET A 44 -21.50 14.30 -6.07
CA MET A 44 -21.95 13.73 -4.80
C MET A 44 -20.87 13.79 -3.72
N LEU A 45 -21.27 14.15 -2.50
CA LEU A 45 -20.44 13.97 -1.32
C LEU A 45 -20.50 12.49 -0.89
N GLY A 46 -19.35 11.88 -0.63
CA GLY A 46 -19.28 10.49 -0.19
C GLY A 46 -17.90 9.86 -0.39
N MET A 47 -17.73 8.65 0.14
CA MET A 47 -16.52 7.86 -0.03
C MET A 47 -16.65 6.99 -1.29
N PHE A 48 -16.11 7.50 -2.40
CA PHE A 48 -16.11 6.80 -3.70
C PHE A 48 -14.73 6.28 -4.09
N LEU A 49 -13.70 6.47 -3.25
CA LEU A 49 -12.36 6.00 -3.56
C LEU A 49 -12.23 4.51 -3.27
N ASP A 50 -11.73 3.76 -4.24
CA ASP A 50 -11.24 2.40 -4.04
C ASP A 50 -9.79 2.29 -4.56
N ARG A 51 -9.18 1.14 -4.36
CA ARG A 51 -7.78 0.87 -4.68
C ARG A 51 -7.69 0.05 -5.96
N LEU A 52 -7.11 0.65 -6.98
CA LEU A 52 -6.70 -0.05 -8.19
C LEU A 52 -5.32 -0.70 -7.95
N VAL A 53 -5.19 -1.99 -8.27
CA VAL A 53 -3.90 -2.69 -8.20
C VAL A 53 -3.30 -2.74 -9.60
N VAL A 54 -2.12 -2.16 -9.77
CA VAL A 54 -1.38 -2.09 -11.03
C VAL A 54 -0.10 -2.93 -10.93
N PRO A 55 -0.09 -4.17 -11.45
CA PRO A 55 1.11 -4.99 -11.48
C PRO A 55 2.03 -4.53 -12.62
N LEU A 56 3.22 -4.08 -12.25
CA LEU A 56 4.28 -3.73 -13.19
C LEU A 56 5.33 -4.82 -13.22
N THR A 57 5.68 -5.29 -14.41
CA THR A 57 6.66 -6.36 -14.61
C THR A 57 7.70 -5.90 -15.61
N TRP A 58 8.97 -5.92 -15.22
CA TRP A 58 10.08 -5.49 -16.06
C TRP A 58 11.27 -6.42 -15.91
N GLU A 59 11.96 -6.70 -17.01
CA GLU A 59 13.16 -7.53 -17.01
C GLU A 59 14.42 -6.68 -17.13
N PHE A 60 15.30 -6.79 -16.13
CA PHE A 60 16.58 -6.09 -16.12
C PHE A 60 17.70 -7.00 -16.63
N GLY A 61 18.59 -6.47 -17.49
CA GLY A 61 19.90 -7.09 -17.76
C GLY A 61 19.98 -8.14 -18.88
N GLN A 62 18.94 -8.35 -19.68
CA GLN A 62 19.14 -8.86 -21.04
C GLN A 62 19.79 -7.73 -21.88
N HIS A 63 20.53 -8.05 -22.94
CA HIS A 63 21.27 -7.10 -23.81
C HIS A 63 22.72 -6.78 -23.40
N SER A 64 23.53 -7.83 -23.28
CA SER A 64 24.96 -7.76 -23.62
C SER A 64 25.36 -9.00 -24.40
N SER A 65 24.82 -9.15 -25.61
CA SER A 65 25.39 -10.03 -26.63
C SER A 65 25.33 -9.35 -27.97
N ALA A 66 26.45 -8.77 -28.37
CA ALA A 66 26.72 -8.43 -29.76
C ALA A 66 26.69 -9.72 -30.59
N GLY A 67 25.76 -9.84 -31.54
CA GLY A 67 25.77 -10.94 -32.49
C GLY A 67 24.45 -11.19 -33.19
N GLY A 68 24.33 -10.67 -34.41
CA GLY A 68 23.70 -11.38 -35.52
C GLY A 68 22.16 -11.45 -35.54
N ASP A 69 21.64 -10.69 -36.50
CA ASP A 69 20.41 -10.92 -37.26
C ASP A 69 19.12 -10.23 -36.80
N SER A 70 18.46 -9.67 -37.79
CA SER A 70 17.52 -8.56 -37.69
C SER A 70 16.13 -9.07 -37.32
N THR A 71 15.73 -8.88 -36.06
CA THR A 71 14.31 -8.88 -35.66
C THR A 71 14.07 -7.60 -34.85
N PRO A 72 13.16 -6.70 -35.24
CA PRO A 72 12.98 -5.42 -34.55
C PRO A 72 12.11 -5.63 -33.32
N GLY A 73 12.72 -5.75 -32.15
CA GLY A 73 12.01 -5.75 -30.88
C GLY A 73 12.96 -6.00 -29.71
N GLY A 74 13.00 -5.06 -28.76
CA GLY A 74 13.70 -5.24 -27.50
C GLY A 74 15.12 -4.71 -27.48
N SER A 75 15.29 -3.41 -27.72
CA SER A 75 16.32 -2.70 -26.97
C SER A 75 15.57 -2.08 -25.80
N GLY A 76 15.78 -2.55 -24.56
CA GLY A 76 15.07 -2.12 -23.34
C GLY A 76 15.06 -0.61 -23.13
N SER A 77 14.25 0.07 -23.94
CA SER A 77 14.30 1.50 -24.16
C SER A 77 13.34 2.17 -23.19
N LEU A 78 13.55 3.46 -22.98
CA LEU A 78 12.63 4.26 -22.18
C LEU A 78 11.19 4.19 -22.73
N GLY A 79 11.05 4.10 -24.06
CA GLY A 79 9.77 3.93 -24.74
C GLY A 79 9.09 2.61 -24.41
N GLU A 80 9.80 1.48 -24.55
CA GLU A 80 9.28 0.14 -24.22
C GLU A 80 8.86 0.04 -22.75
N PHE A 81 9.62 0.67 -21.84
CA PHE A 81 9.27 0.72 -20.42
C PHE A 81 7.95 1.46 -20.17
N PHE A 82 7.78 2.66 -20.72
CA PHE A 82 6.53 3.40 -20.53
C PHE A 82 5.35 2.84 -21.32
N GLU A 83 5.61 2.13 -22.42
CA GLU A 83 4.58 1.34 -23.10
C GLU A 83 4.08 0.22 -22.18
N MET A 84 4.97 -0.53 -21.53
CA MET A 84 4.62 -1.53 -20.51
C MET A 84 3.83 -0.92 -19.35
N VAL A 85 4.31 0.18 -18.77
CA VAL A 85 3.60 0.86 -17.66
C VAL A 85 2.22 1.32 -18.12
N GLY A 86 2.12 1.86 -19.33
CA GLY A 86 0.87 2.32 -19.91
C GLY A 86 -0.12 1.18 -20.16
N ASP A 87 0.35 0.06 -20.71
CA ASP A 87 -0.46 -1.13 -20.96
C ASP A 87 -0.98 -1.74 -19.66
N ARG A 88 -0.12 -1.89 -18.65
CA ARG A 88 -0.52 -2.43 -17.35
C ARG A 88 -1.50 -1.53 -16.61
N SER A 89 -1.28 -0.22 -16.63
CA SER A 89 -2.20 0.75 -16.03
C SER A 89 -3.58 0.74 -16.73
N ARG A 90 -3.61 0.74 -18.07
CA ARG A 90 -4.86 0.65 -18.85
C ARG A 90 -5.58 -0.68 -18.66
N ALA A 91 -4.85 -1.79 -18.62
CA ALA A 91 -5.41 -3.11 -18.36
C ALA A 91 -6.03 -3.18 -16.95
N ALA A 92 -5.34 -2.65 -15.94
CA ALA A 92 -5.86 -2.58 -14.58
C ALA A 92 -7.17 -1.79 -14.52
N LEU A 93 -7.23 -0.62 -15.17
CA LEU A 93 -8.47 0.18 -15.26
C LEU A 93 -9.60 -0.54 -15.99
N SER A 94 -9.28 -1.20 -17.12
CA SER A 94 -10.27 -1.90 -17.95
C SER A 94 -10.86 -3.13 -17.27
N HIS A 95 -10.11 -3.71 -16.33
CA HIS A 95 -10.50 -4.88 -15.55
C HIS A 95 -10.58 -4.56 -14.05
N PHE A 96 -11.00 -3.34 -13.72
CA PHE A 96 -11.11 -2.93 -12.34
C PHE A 96 -12.04 -3.87 -11.55
N VAL A 97 -11.55 -4.34 -10.41
CA VAL A 97 -12.30 -5.12 -9.43
C VAL A 97 -12.23 -4.38 -8.10
N PRO A 98 -13.37 -4.09 -7.44
CA PRO A 98 -13.36 -3.48 -6.12
C PRO A 98 -12.46 -4.24 -5.16
N HIS A 99 -11.66 -3.54 -4.35
CA HIS A 99 -10.59 -4.17 -3.57
C HIS A 99 -11.12 -5.26 -2.63
N ARG A 100 -12.33 -5.06 -2.07
CA ARG A 100 -13.01 -6.06 -1.23
C ARG A 100 -13.29 -7.38 -1.99
N VAL A 101 -13.71 -7.28 -3.25
CA VAL A 101 -14.02 -8.42 -4.11
C VAL A 101 -12.74 -9.11 -4.52
N LEU A 102 -11.71 -8.34 -4.87
CA LEU A 102 -10.39 -8.87 -5.20
C LEU A 102 -9.80 -9.69 -4.05
N ARG A 103 -9.94 -9.22 -2.80
CA ARG A 103 -9.53 -9.98 -1.61
C ARG A 103 -10.30 -11.30 -1.45
N SER A 104 -11.62 -11.30 -1.65
CA SER A 104 -12.42 -12.54 -1.58
C SER A 104 -12.03 -13.54 -2.67
N ILE A 105 -11.84 -13.09 -3.92
CA ILE A 105 -11.38 -13.96 -5.02
C ILE A 105 -10.01 -14.59 -4.69
N LEU A 106 -9.09 -13.80 -4.14
CA LEU A 106 -7.75 -14.29 -3.80
C LEU A 106 -7.76 -15.25 -2.60
N ARG A 107 -8.74 -15.15 -1.70
CA ARG A 107 -8.96 -16.13 -0.61
C ARG A 107 -9.55 -17.44 -1.12
N GLU A 108 -10.50 -17.37 -2.05
CA GLU A 108 -11.20 -18.53 -2.62
C GLU A 108 -10.39 -19.26 -3.70
N SER A 109 -9.30 -18.66 -4.18
CA SER A 109 -8.42 -19.27 -5.18
C SER A 109 -7.78 -20.57 -4.64
N PRO A 110 -7.77 -21.68 -5.40
CA PRO A 110 -7.28 -22.98 -4.92
C PRO A 110 -5.87 -22.91 -4.32
N GLN A 111 -5.71 -23.51 -3.13
CA GLN A 111 -4.47 -23.61 -2.34
C GLN A 111 -3.31 -24.30 -3.08
N ASP A 112 -3.56 -24.91 -4.23
CA ASP A 112 -2.58 -25.63 -5.05
C ASP A 112 -1.52 -24.73 -5.72
N LEU A 113 -1.68 -23.41 -5.70
CA LEU A 113 -0.78 -22.48 -6.40
C LEU A 113 0.33 -21.82 -5.56
N ALA A 114 0.36 -21.99 -4.24
CA ALA A 114 1.55 -21.80 -3.38
C ALA A 114 1.16 -22.03 -1.92
N ALA A 115 1.72 -23.08 -1.29
CA ALA A 115 1.52 -23.43 0.12
C ALA A 115 2.04 -22.37 1.13
N ASP A 116 2.54 -21.24 0.66
CA ASP A 116 3.22 -20.20 1.45
C ASP A 116 2.62 -18.80 1.26
N ARG A 117 1.47 -18.67 0.56
CA ARG A 117 0.78 -17.39 0.43
C ARG A 117 -0.02 -17.11 1.71
N ALA A 118 0.51 -16.25 2.58
CA ALA A 118 -0.26 -15.61 3.63
C ALA A 118 -1.48 -14.90 3.00
N GLU A 119 -2.65 -15.05 3.62
CA GLU A 119 -3.86 -14.40 3.14
C GLU A 119 -3.72 -12.88 3.12
N PRO A 120 -4.27 -12.17 2.11
CA PRO A 120 -4.25 -10.72 2.11
C PRO A 120 -4.98 -10.13 3.32
N SER A 121 -4.22 -9.57 4.25
CA SER A 121 -4.69 -8.92 5.48
C SER A 121 -4.14 -7.49 5.57
N LEU A 122 -4.34 -6.80 6.69
CA LEU A 122 -3.65 -5.52 6.91
C LEU A 122 -2.17 -5.72 7.22
N ALA A 123 -1.80 -6.83 7.84
CA ALA A 123 -0.41 -7.24 8.00
C ALA A 123 0.23 -7.67 6.66
N TRP A 124 -0.56 -8.25 5.75
CA TRP A 124 -0.12 -8.69 4.42
C TRP A 124 -0.95 -8.05 3.30
N PRO A 125 -0.75 -6.76 3.00
CA PRO A 125 -1.58 -6.08 2.00
C PRO A 125 -1.24 -6.55 0.58
N LEU A 126 -2.22 -6.46 -0.35
CA LEU A 126 -2.05 -6.84 -1.76
C LEU A 126 -0.95 -6.03 -2.48
N PHE A 127 -0.71 -4.82 -1.99
CA PHE A 127 0.38 -3.95 -2.39
C PHE A 127 0.84 -3.16 -1.16
N GLN A 128 2.13 -2.83 -1.10
CA GLN A 128 2.69 -2.05 0.00
C GLN A 128 2.86 -0.57 -0.33
N VAL A 129 2.84 -0.24 -1.63
CA VAL A 129 3.12 1.12 -2.14
C VAL A 129 1.90 1.67 -2.85
N MET A 130 1.37 2.78 -2.35
CA MET A 130 0.31 3.56 -3.00
C MET A 130 0.91 4.73 -3.78
N VAL A 131 0.43 4.97 -4.99
CA VAL A 131 0.87 6.08 -5.84
C VAL A 131 -0.34 6.93 -6.20
N SER A 132 -0.39 8.16 -5.70
CA SER A 132 -1.41 9.15 -6.08
C SER A 132 -0.83 10.17 -7.06
N PHE A 133 -1.68 10.70 -7.93
CA PHE A 133 -1.31 11.80 -8.81
C PHE A 133 -2.44 12.83 -8.84
N HIS A 134 -2.12 14.07 -8.49
CA HIS A 134 -3.01 15.21 -8.51
C HIS A 134 -2.62 16.16 -9.62
N THR A 135 -3.60 16.52 -10.46
CA THR A 135 -3.40 17.44 -11.56
C THR A 135 -3.40 18.89 -11.08
N ALA A 136 -2.79 19.79 -11.85
CA ALA A 136 -2.85 21.23 -11.55
C ALA A 136 -4.30 21.75 -11.43
N VAL A 137 -5.25 21.17 -12.18
CA VAL A 137 -6.68 21.55 -12.14
C VAL A 137 -7.34 21.17 -10.81
N GLU A 138 -6.99 20.01 -10.24
CA GLU A 138 -7.50 19.56 -8.94
C GLU A 138 -6.84 20.32 -7.77
N THR A 139 -5.60 20.77 -7.99
CA THR A 139 -4.77 21.42 -6.97
C THR A 139 -4.95 22.94 -6.95
N ALA A 140 -5.46 23.54 -8.03
CA ALA A 140 -5.77 24.96 -8.08
C ALA A 140 -6.86 25.28 -7.05
N GLY A 141 -6.46 25.82 -5.90
CA GLY A 141 -7.33 26.27 -4.80
C GLY A 141 -8.37 27.34 -5.17
N GLY A 142 -8.57 27.63 -6.45
CA GLY A 142 -9.50 28.65 -6.95
C GLY A 142 -10.98 28.25 -6.97
N ARG A 143 -11.36 27.08 -6.47
CA ARG A 143 -12.77 26.64 -6.50
C ARG A 143 -13.58 27.03 -5.27
N LEU A 144 -12.96 27.19 -4.11
CA LEU A 144 -13.69 27.60 -2.91
C LEU A 144 -13.71 29.12 -2.81
N ARG A 145 -14.84 29.72 -3.17
CA ARG A 145 -15.13 31.14 -2.94
C ARG A 145 -16.14 31.25 -1.82
N LEU A 146 -15.77 31.99 -0.78
CA LEU A 146 -16.66 32.32 0.33
C LEU A 146 -17.01 33.80 0.23
N ASP A 147 -18.30 34.12 0.26
CA ASP A 147 -18.76 35.51 0.18
C ASP A 147 -18.15 36.35 1.31
N GLY A 148 -17.54 37.48 0.96
CA GLY A 148 -16.89 38.37 1.91
C GLY A 148 -15.47 37.95 2.33
N VAL A 149 -14.91 36.88 1.76
CA VAL A 149 -13.53 36.44 2.01
C VAL A 149 -12.65 36.74 0.79
N GLU A 150 -11.61 37.56 0.99
CA GLU A 150 -10.70 37.98 -0.09
C GLU A 150 -9.76 36.85 -0.55
N THR A 151 -9.27 36.05 0.39
CA THR A 151 -8.30 34.99 0.15
C THR A 151 -8.70 33.72 0.90
N VAL A 152 -8.80 32.62 0.16
CA VAL A 152 -8.95 31.28 0.74
C VAL A 152 -7.66 30.53 0.51
N GLU A 153 -6.99 30.17 1.59
CA GLU A 153 -5.79 29.34 1.55
C GLU A 153 -6.17 27.90 1.91
N ARG A 154 -5.60 26.95 1.17
CA ARG A 154 -5.74 25.53 1.48
C ARG A 154 -4.57 25.13 2.37
N GLU A 155 -4.88 24.71 3.59
CA GLU A 155 -3.92 24.05 4.46
C GLU A 155 -4.19 22.55 4.41
N ASP A 156 -3.21 21.77 3.94
CA ASP A 156 -3.32 20.32 3.92
C ASP A 156 -3.06 19.80 5.34
N ALA A 157 -4.14 19.44 6.05
CA ALA A 157 -4.04 18.78 7.34
C ALA A 157 -3.47 17.37 7.15
N ARG A 158 -2.31 17.10 7.76
CA ARG A 158 -1.66 15.80 7.67
C ARG A 158 -2.05 14.91 8.85
N PRO A 159 -2.48 13.65 8.58
CA PRO A 159 -2.61 12.68 9.66
C PRO A 159 -1.24 12.40 10.27
N GLN A 160 -1.22 12.07 11.56
CA GLN A 160 0.01 11.73 12.29
C GLN A 160 0.48 10.29 12.04
N CYS A 161 -0.23 9.54 11.20
CA CYS A 161 0.06 8.14 10.91
C CYS A 161 0.06 7.87 9.40
N ALA A 162 0.86 6.88 9.02
CA ALA A 162 0.95 6.42 7.64
C ALA A 162 -0.29 5.61 7.24
N LYS A 163 -0.89 5.93 6.10
CA LYS A 163 -2.07 5.22 5.55
C LYS A 163 -1.71 3.88 4.91
N PHE A 164 -0.48 3.78 4.41
CA PHE A 164 0.10 2.64 3.73
C PHE A 164 1.57 2.50 4.17
N PRO A 165 2.19 1.31 4.02
CA PRO A 165 3.62 1.15 4.30
C PRO A 165 4.46 2.21 3.58
N VAL A 166 4.14 2.49 2.31
CA VAL A 166 4.66 3.62 1.55
C VAL A 166 3.53 4.26 0.74
N MET A 167 3.44 5.58 0.77
CA MET A 167 2.60 6.39 -0.09
C MET A 167 3.48 7.42 -0.81
N VAL A 168 3.35 7.49 -2.13
CA VAL A 168 4.03 8.48 -2.97
C VAL A 168 2.97 9.35 -3.64
N GLU A 169 2.88 10.62 -3.23
CA GLU A 169 1.91 11.56 -3.75
C GLU A 169 2.57 12.55 -4.70
N PHE A 170 2.15 12.52 -5.96
CA PHE A 170 2.61 13.44 -6.98
C PHE A 170 1.58 14.55 -7.16
N THR A 171 2.03 15.80 -7.13
CA THR A 171 1.17 16.96 -7.36
C THR A 171 1.78 17.84 -8.43
N ASP A 172 1.10 17.92 -9.57
CA ASP A 172 1.44 18.85 -10.64
C ASP A 172 1.03 20.27 -10.21
N LYS A 173 2.02 21.15 -10.04
CA LYS A 173 1.81 22.57 -9.70
C LYS A 173 1.88 23.47 -10.95
N GLY A 174 1.73 22.90 -12.14
CA GLY A 174 1.83 23.60 -13.42
C GLY A 174 3.24 24.18 -13.60
N ASP A 175 3.32 25.50 -13.77
CA ASP A 175 4.60 26.20 -14.01
C ASP A 175 5.59 26.12 -12.83
N GLN A 176 5.11 25.76 -11.63
CA GLN A 176 5.96 25.54 -10.45
C GLN A 176 6.59 24.13 -10.42
N GLY A 177 6.30 23.30 -11.43
CA GLY A 177 6.84 21.95 -11.55
C GLY A 177 6.05 20.90 -10.79
N LEU A 178 6.73 19.80 -10.47
CA LEU A 178 6.15 18.62 -9.83
C LEU A 178 6.57 18.57 -8.36
N LYS A 179 5.60 18.63 -7.44
CA LYS A 179 5.82 18.33 -6.03
C LYS A 179 5.64 16.82 -5.82
N VAL A 180 6.54 16.21 -5.07
CA VAL A 180 6.44 14.80 -4.67
C VAL A 180 6.53 14.71 -3.17
N GLU A 181 5.60 14.00 -2.56
CA GLU A 181 5.58 13.75 -1.12
C GLU A 181 5.67 12.25 -0.87
N LEU A 182 6.54 11.87 0.06
CA LEU A 182 6.73 10.50 0.50
C LEU A 182 6.23 10.39 1.94
N GLU A 183 5.29 9.49 2.18
CA GLU A 183 4.79 9.13 3.50
C GLU A 183 5.12 7.65 3.74
N CYS A 184 5.80 7.35 4.84
CA CYS A 184 6.27 6.01 5.18
C CYS A 184 5.78 5.63 6.58
N ALA A 185 5.46 4.35 6.78
CA ALA A 185 5.23 3.81 8.11
C ALA A 185 6.58 3.52 8.77
N ASP A 186 6.92 4.26 9.82
CA ASP A 186 8.21 4.17 10.53
C ASP A 186 8.50 2.74 11.03
N GLU A 187 7.47 1.96 11.32
CA GLU A 187 7.61 0.56 11.76
C GLU A 187 7.99 -0.41 10.63
N LEU A 188 7.75 -0.04 9.37
CA LEU A 188 7.94 -0.90 8.20
C LEU A 188 9.13 -0.46 7.32
N LEU A 189 9.50 0.82 7.38
CA LEU A 189 10.61 1.38 6.64
C LEU A 189 11.47 2.24 7.56
N ASP A 190 12.68 1.77 7.88
CA ASP A 190 13.62 2.55 8.67
C ASP A 190 14.03 3.85 7.95
N GLU A 191 14.45 4.84 8.74
CA GLU A 191 14.84 6.17 8.27
C GLU A 191 15.89 6.10 7.14
N GLY A 192 16.88 5.21 7.26
CA GLY A 192 17.91 5.05 6.23
C GLY A 192 17.36 4.52 4.91
N ARG A 193 16.35 3.66 4.93
CA ARG A 193 15.67 3.17 3.71
C ARG A 193 14.69 4.21 3.16
N ALA A 194 14.00 4.95 4.01
CA ALA A 194 13.14 6.06 3.59
C ALA A 194 13.96 7.13 2.84
N ASP A 195 15.09 7.55 3.41
CA ASP A 195 16.03 8.49 2.79
C ASP A 195 16.54 7.98 1.43
N ARG A 196 16.87 6.69 1.35
CA ARG A 196 17.30 6.08 0.08
C ARG A 196 16.22 6.13 -0.97
N LEU A 197 14.98 5.82 -0.60
CA LEU A 197 13.84 5.86 -1.52
C LEU A 197 13.56 7.29 -2.00
N GLU A 198 13.58 8.28 -1.10
CA GLU A 198 13.41 9.70 -1.44
C GLU A 198 14.48 10.17 -2.45
N ASN A 199 15.75 9.93 -2.13
CA ASN A 199 16.87 10.29 -3.01
C ASN A 199 16.79 9.57 -4.37
N ALA A 200 16.45 8.28 -4.36
CA ALA A 200 16.28 7.52 -5.59
C ALA A 200 15.13 8.06 -6.44
N LEU A 201 14.03 8.48 -5.83
CA LEU A 201 12.89 9.03 -6.54
C LEU A 201 13.23 10.36 -7.22
N ALA A 202 13.92 11.26 -6.52
CA ALA A 202 14.42 12.51 -7.10
C ALA A 202 15.36 12.24 -8.29
N LEU A 203 16.36 11.37 -8.10
CA LEU A 203 17.31 11.01 -9.16
C LEU A 203 16.64 10.37 -10.37
N VAL A 204 15.69 9.45 -10.16
CA VAL A 204 14.94 8.81 -11.23
C VAL A 204 14.19 9.86 -12.05
N LEU A 205 13.47 10.78 -11.40
CA LEU A 205 12.71 11.82 -12.10
C LEU A 205 13.61 12.74 -12.93
N GLU A 206 14.77 13.15 -12.39
CA GLU A 206 15.75 13.95 -13.11
C GLU A 206 16.30 13.21 -14.35
N LEU A 207 16.70 11.95 -14.16
CA LEU A 207 17.27 11.13 -15.24
C LEU A 207 16.23 10.80 -16.32
N LEU A 208 14.97 10.55 -15.93
CA LEU A 208 13.85 10.39 -16.87
C LEU A 208 13.63 11.67 -17.68
N GLY A 209 13.64 12.84 -17.02
CA GLY A 209 13.55 14.15 -17.69
C GLY A 209 14.72 14.42 -18.65
N GLY A 210 15.90 13.91 -18.33
CA GLY A 210 17.10 13.96 -19.18
C GLY A 210 17.14 12.90 -20.30
N GLY A 211 16.16 12.00 -20.38
CA GLY A 211 16.10 10.94 -21.40
C GLY A 211 17.12 9.81 -21.18
N ALA A 212 17.57 9.59 -19.94
CA ALA A 212 18.45 8.48 -19.61
C ALA A 212 17.79 7.12 -19.92
N SER A 213 18.60 6.13 -20.29
CA SER A 213 18.11 4.76 -20.45
C SER A 213 17.77 4.14 -19.10
N ILE A 214 16.86 3.17 -19.09
CA ILE A 214 16.50 2.42 -17.88
C ILE A 214 17.73 1.77 -17.25
N GLU A 215 18.63 1.19 -18.03
CA GLU A 215 19.87 0.61 -17.52
C GLU A 215 20.78 1.66 -16.87
N GLY A 216 20.86 2.86 -17.45
CA GLY A 216 21.60 3.99 -16.89
C GLY A 216 21.03 4.43 -15.55
N ILE A 217 19.70 4.56 -15.47
CA ILE A 217 18.98 4.88 -14.23
C ILE A 217 19.28 3.84 -13.15
N MET A 218 19.09 2.55 -13.48
CA MET A 218 19.33 1.43 -12.57
C MET A 218 20.77 1.41 -12.04
N ARG A 219 21.75 1.65 -12.92
CA ARG A 219 23.16 1.70 -12.53
C ARG A 219 23.45 2.81 -11.53
N VAL A 220 22.82 3.98 -11.68
CA VAL A 220 22.98 5.09 -10.75
C VAL A 220 22.34 4.76 -9.41
N ILE A 221 21.05 4.37 -9.39
CA ILE A 221 20.31 4.17 -8.13
C ILE A 221 20.80 2.98 -7.31
N THR A 222 21.34 1.94 -7.95
CA THR A 222 21.97 0.79 -7.28
C THR A 222 23.46 0.97 -7.03
N GLY A 223 24.11 1.95 -7.67
CA GLY A 223 25.51 2.30 -7.44
C GLY A 223 25.69 3.14 -6.18
N THR A 224 24.69 3.96 -5.84
CA THR A 224 24.61 4.73 -4.60
C THR A 224 24.35 3.88 -3.35
N THR A 225 24.07 2.57 -3.48
CA THR A 225 23.65 1.68 -2.38
C THR A 225 24.76 0.76 -1.84
N VAL A 226 26.03 0.96 -2.20
CA VAL A 226 27.14 0.20 -1.60
C VAL A 226 27.54 0.82 -0.25
N ASN A 227 26.67 0.69 0.74
CA ASN A 227 27.07 0.60 2.15
C ASN A 227 26.14 -0.39 2.87
N GLN A 228 26.78 -1.28 3.61
CA GLN A 228 26.27 -2.59 4.03
C GLN A 228 25.10 -2.52 5.01
N GLY A 229 24.14 -3.44 4.83
CA GLY A 229 23.72 -4.27 5.94
C GLY A 229 22.31 -4.08 6.49
N ASP A 230 21.26 -3.92 5.68
CA ASP A 230 19.90 -4.14 6.20
C ASP A 230 18.97 -4.82 5.19
N ARG A 231 18.43 -5.96 5.62
CA ARG A 231 17.45 -6.77 4.89
C ARG A 231 16.05 -6.23 5.12
N LEU A 232 15.27 -6.12 4.05
CA LEU A 232 13.83 -6.27 4.18
C LEU A 232 13.57 -7.66 4.77
N PRO A 233 12.77 -7.80 5.84
CA PRO A 233 12.35 -9.12 6.28
C PRO A 233 11.69 -9.83 5.10
N THR A 234 12.23 -10.99 4.74
CA THR A 234 11.53 -11.94 3.89
C THR A 234 10.50 -12.67 4.76
N PRO A 235 9.42 -13.22 4.17
CA PRO A 235 8.36 -13.94 4.92
C PRO A 235 8.89 -15.11 5.77
N GLN A 236 10.11 -15.57 5.53
CA GLN A 236 10.75 -16.63 6.31
C GLN A 236 11.45 -16.12 7.58
N SER A 237 11.90 -14.85 7.64
CA SER A 237 12.58 -14.31 8.82
C SER A 237 11.64 -13.93 9.98
N GLU A 238 10.33 -13.84 9.72
CA GLU A 238 9.32 -13.58 10.76
C GLU A 238 8.92 -14.82 11.56
N ARG A 239 9.11 -16.04 11.02
CA ARG A 239 8.83 -17.28 11.78
C ARG A 239 9.75 -17.48 12.97
N ASP A 240 10.98 -16.96 12.91
CA ASP A 240 11.98 -17.11 13.98
C ASP A 240 12.02 -15.89 14.93
N SER A 241 11.32 -14.79 14.61
CA SER A 241 11.43 -13.52 15.35
C SER A 241 10.18 -13.18 16.19
N LEU A 242 9.12 -13.99 16.10
CA LEU A 242 7.92 -13.88 16.95
C LEU A 242 8.17 -14.53 18.32
N ASP A 243 9.16 -14.02 19.03
CA ASP A 243 9.33 -14.25 20.47
C ASP A 243 9.31 -12.87 21.14
N TYR A 244 8.19 -12.17 20.98
CA TYR A 244 8.00 -10.83 21.55
C TYR A 244 7.83 -10.96 23.07
N LYS A 245 8.86 -10.52 23.78
CA LYS A 245 8.81 -10.29 25.23
C LYS A 245 7.68 -9.31 25.53
N GLN A 246 6.60 -9.86 26.08
CA GLN A 246 5.49 -9.12 26.65
C GLN A 246 5.99 -8.35 27.87
N GLU A 247 6.43 -7.10 27.68
CA GLU A 247 6.63 -6.17 28.79
C GLU A 247 5.26 -5.78 29.34
N THR A 248 4.80 -6.58 30.29
CA THR A 248 3.62 -6.36 31.11
C THR A 248 3.85 -5.12 31.99
N LYS A 249 3.37 -3.95 31.54
CA LYS A 249 3.08 -2.85 32.46
C LYS A 249 1.84 -3.20 33.26
N GLY A 250 2.02 -3.22 34.58
CA GLY A 250 1.13 -3.88 35.52
C GLY A 250 -0.23 -3.21 35.78
N SER A 251 -1.17 -4.12 36.08
CA SER A 251 -2.30 -4.02 37.01
C SER A 251 -3.64 -3.45 36.51
N ALA A 252 -4.50 -4.36 36.02
CA ALA A 252 -5.77 -4.69 36.69
C ALA A 252 -6.34 -6.03 36.15
N GLY A 253 -6.56 -7.02 37.04
CA GLY A 253 -7.40 -8.20 36.80
C GLY A 253 -6.75 -9.36 36.04
N CYS A 254 -6.29 -10.40 36.76
CA CYS A 254 -5.92 -11.68 36.16
C CYS A 254 -7.20 -12.42 35.71
N MET A 255 -7.63 -12.19 34.46
CA MET A 255 -8.65 -13.00 33.80
C MET A 255 -7.98 -14.19 33.12
N SER A 256 -8.56 -15.39 33.22
CA SER A 256 -8.08 -16.54 32.43
C SER A 256 -8.26 -16.28 30.94
N HIS A 257 -7.44 -16.92 30.10
CA HIS A 257 -7.53 -16.83 28.63
C HIS A 257 -8.95 -17.10 28.11
N ASP A 258 -9.63 -18.10 28.70
CA ASP A 258 -11.02 -18.43 28.39
C ASP A 258 -12.00 -17.30 28.74
N CYS A 259 -11.76 -16.57 29.83
CA CYS A 259 -12.59 -15.43 30.21
C CYS A 259 -12.36 -14.22 29.29
N ARG A 260 -11.12 -13.97 28.86
CA ARG A 260 -10.79 -12.90 27.91
C ARG A 260 -11.46 -13.12 26.56
N SER A 261 -11.33 -14.33 26.00
CA SER A 261 -11.96 -14.69 24.72
C SER A 261 -13.50 -14.58 24.77
N LEU A 262 -14.12 -14.95 25.89
CA LEU A 262 -15.58 -14.79 26.08
C LEU A 262 -16.01 -13.31 26.09
N VAL A 263 -15.27 -12.44 26.79
CA VAL A 263 -15.56 -11.00 26.83
C VAL A 263 -15.46 -10.38 25.43
N ILE A 264 -14.43 -10.78 24.67
CA ILE A 264 -14.22 -10.32 23.31
C ILE A 264 -15.36 -10.78 22.40
N LYS A 265 -15.75 -12.06 22.44
CA LYS A 265 -16.88 -12.58 21.64
C LYS A 265 -18.19 -11.89 21.97
N GLU A 266 -18.45 -11.61 23.24
CA GLU A 266 -19.62 -10.85 23.66
C GLU A 266 -19.57 -9.40 23.13
N ALA A 267 -18.41 -8.75 23.20
CA ALA A 267 -18.22 -7.40 22.65
C ALA A 267 -18.39 -7.36 21.13
N VAL A 268 -17.96 -8.40 20.40
CA VAL A 268 -18.17 -8.54 18.94
C VAL A 268 -19.65 -8.71 18.62
N ALA A 269 -20.35 -9.58 19.35
CA ALA A 269 -21.78 -9.80 19.19
C ALA A 269 -22.59 -8.51 19.45
N GLU A 270 -22.22 -7.76 20.50
CA GLU A 270 -22.81 -6.45 20.84
C GLU A 270 -22.50 -5.40 19.76
N CYS A 271 -21.27 -5.37 19.24
CA CYS A 271 -20.84 -4.41 18.21
C CYS A 271 -21.59 -4.61 16.89
N LEU A 272 -21.83 -5.86 16.50
CA LEU A 272 -22.43 -6.21 15.21
C LEU A 272 -23.95 -6.45 15.28
N ASP A 273 -24.58 -6.21 16.43
CA ASP A 273 -26.00 -6.50 16.70
C ASP A 273 -26.38 -7.95 16.34
N ARG A 274 -25.55 -8.90 16.77
CA ARG A 274 -25.71 -10.33 16.48
C ARG A 274 -25.90 -11.16 17.75
N PRO A 275 -26.66 -12.26 17.68
CA PRO A 275 -26.75 -13.20 18.79
C PRO A 275 -25.42 -13.94 18.98
N MET A 276 -24.99 -14.06 20.24
CA MET A 276 -23.71 -14.68 20.64
C MET A 276 -23.52 -16.12 20.12
N GLU A 277 -24.63 -16.84 19.90
CA GLU A 277 -24.63 -18.23 19.41
C GLU A 277 -24.37 -18.37 17.89
N SER A 278 -24.33 -17.27 17.15
CA SER A 278 -24.20 -17.30 15.69
C SER A 278 -22.76 -17.31 15.16
N SER A 279 -21.76 -16.98 15.99
CA SER A 279 -20.35 -16.98 15.57
C SER A 279 -19.73 -18.34 15.83
N ASN A 280 -19.47 -19.09 14.76
CA ASN A 280 -18.57 -20.24 14.84
C ASN A 280 -17.18 -19.61 15.03
N GLY A 281 -16.51 -19.86 16.15
CA GLY A 281 -15.32 -19.09 16.60
C GLY A 281 -14.09 -19.09 15.69
N ALA A 282 -14.21 -19.53 14.44
CA ALA A 282 -13.22 -19.47 13.37
C ALA A 282 -13.46 -18.31 12.36
N GLU A 283 -14.61 -17.63 12.41
CA GLU A 283 -14.87 -16.47 11.55
C GLU A 283 -14.13 -15.24 12.08
N THR A 284 -13.53 -14.46 11.19
CA THR A 284 -12.87 -13.19 11.57
C THR A 284 -13.91 -12.11 11.86
N PHE A 285 -13.57 -11.12 12.69
CA PHE A 285 -14.43 -9.94 12.93
C PHE A 285 -14.90 -9.26 11.63
N TRP A 286 -14.02 -9.26 10.62
CA TRP A 286 -14.30 -8.70 9.30
C TRP A 286 -15.25 -9.57 8.45
N GLU A 287 -15.17 -10.90 8.59
CA GLU A 287 -16.09 -11.84 7.92
C GLU A 287 -17.51 -11.77 8.45
N LEU A 288 -17.67 -11.37 9.72
CA LEU A 288 -18.97 -11.08 10.31
C LEU A 288 -19.63 -9.80 9.75
N GLY A 289 -18.93 -9.07 8.86
CA GLY A 289 -19.43 -7.87 8.18
C GLY A 289 -19.03 -6.56 8.84
N ALA A 290 -18.07 -6.59 9.78
CA ALA A 290 -17.58 -5.40 10.45
C ALA A 290 -16.88 -4.42 9.50
N ASN A 291 -16.94 -3.13 9.84
CA ASN A 291 -16.22 -2.05 9.20
C ASN A 291 -15.26 -1.34 10.19
N SER A 292 -14.46 -0.40 9.71
CA SER A 292 -13.43 0.25 10.54
C SER A 292 -13.98 1.04 11.73
N MET A 293 -15.21 1.54 11.66
CA MET A 293 -15.88 2.16 12.80
C MET A 293 -16.26 1.14 13.86
N ASP A 294 -16.65 -0.07 13.44
CA ASP A 294 -17.00 -1.16 14.35
C ASP A 294 -15.78 -1.62 15.14
N ALA A 295 -14.56 -1.54 14.59
CA ALA A 295 -13.33 -1.82 15.32
C ALA A 295 -13.09 -0.83 16.48
N LEU A 296 -13.39 0.46 16.28
CA LEU A 296 -13.31 1.47 17.35
C LEU A 296 -14.37 1.23 18.44
N VAL A 297 -15.57 0.84 18.02
CA VAL A 297 -16.65 0.47 18.95
C VAL A 297 -16.26 -0.78 19.74
N LEU A 298 -15.70 -1.79 19.08
CA LEU A 298 -15.24 -3.03 19.70
C LEU A 298 -14.13 -2.77 20.73
N GLN A 299 -13.10 -2.00 20.37
CA GLN A 299 -12.03 -1.61 21.31
C GLN A 299 -12.63 -0.97 22.57
N LYS A 300 -13.52 0.01 22.39
CA LYS A 300 -14.18 0.71 23.50
C LYS A 300 -15.05 -0.22 24.36
N LEU A 301 -15.73 -1.19 23.74
CA LEU A 301 -16.54 -2.18 24.45
C LEU A 301 -15.66 -3.13 25.27
N CYS A 302 -14.54 -3.59 24.72
CA CYS A 302 -13.54 -4.39 25.42
C CYS A 302 -12.96 -3.63 26.62
N GLU A 303 -12.55 -2.37 26.42
CA GLU A 303 -12.02 -1.51 27.50
C GLU A 303 -13.04 -1.36 28.64
N LYS A 304 -14.32 -1.13 28.30
CA LYS A 304 -15.41 -1.02 29.29
C LYS A 304 -15.61 -2.33 30.07
N LYS A 305 -15.31 -3.47 29.46
CA LYS A 305 -15.39 -4.81 30.08
C LYS A 305 -14.07 -5.24 30.74
N GLY A 306 -13.08 -4.34 30.82
CA GLY A 306 -11.80 -4.58 31.49
C GLY A 306 -10.78 -5.37 30.67
N VAL A 307 -10.99 -5.49 29.35
CA VAL A 307 -10.03 -6.09 28.42
C VAL A 307 -9.41 -4.99 27.58
N ASP A 308 -8.10 -4.82 27.71
CA ASP A 308 -7.32 -3.98 26.81
C ASP A 308 -7.07 -4.75 25.50
N LEU A 309 -7.74 -4.31 24.45
CA LEU A 309 -7.64 -4.86 23.09
C LEU A 309 -7.11 -3.76 22.19
N ASP A 310 -5.84 -3.90 21.76
CA ASP A 310 -5.23 -2.96 20.85
C ASP A 310 -6.01 -2.94 19.52
N LEU A 311 -6.32 -1.74 19.05
CA LEU A 311 -6.99 -1.54 17.77
C LEU A 311 -6.20 -2.23 16.64
N ARG A 312 -4.87 -2.21 16.73
CA ARG A 312 -3.99 -2.88 15.78
C ARG A 312 -4.21 -4.40 15.75
N ALA A 313 -4.39 -5.04 16.92
CA ALA A 313 -4.66 -6.47 17.01
C ALA A 313 -5.98 -6.87 16.32
N ILE A 314 -7.01 -6.02 16.38
CA ILE A 314 -8.30 -6.23 15.68
C ILE A 314 -8.10 -6.28 14.15
N PHE A 315 -7.13 -5.52 13.65
CA PHE A 315 -6.84 -5.38 12.24
C PHE A 315 -5.82 -6.42 11.72
N GLU A 316 -4.88 -6.84 12.55
CA GLU A 316 -3.79 -7.75 12.17
C GLU A 316 -4.11 -9.22 12.41
N THR A 317 -4.84 -9.53 13.47
CA THR A 317 -5.11 -10.91 13.87
C THR A 317 -6.44 -11.38 13.29
N PRO A 318 -6.44 -12.34 12.35
CA PRO A 318 -7.66 -12.82 11.71
C PRO A 318 -8.55 -13.57 12.70
N ASP A 319 -7.96 -14.31 13.64
CA ASP A 319 -8.70 -15.16 14.57
C ASP A 319 -9.03 -14.43 15.87
N MET A 320 -10.32 -14.29 16.19
CA MET A 320 -10.78 -13.68 17.44
C MET A 320 -10.38 -14.49 18.69
N THR A 321 -9.94 -15.74 18.53
CA THR A 321 -9.42 -16.58 19.63
C THR A 321 -7.99 -16.25 20.02
N GLU A 322 -7.27 -15.49 19.18
CA GLU A 322 -5.89 -15.06 19.40
C GLU A 322 -5.79 -13.64 20.03
N TRP A 323 -6.93 -13.03 20.41
CA TRP A 323 -7.02 -11.68 20.97
C TRP A 323 -6.98 -11.59 22.51
#